data_AF-A0A365TAP5-F1
#
_entry.id   AF-A0A365TAP5-F1
#
_cell.length_a   1.000
_cell.length_b   1.000
_cell.length_c   1.000
_cell.angle_alpha   90.00
_cell.angle_beta   90.00
_cell.angle_gamma   90.00
#
_symmetry.space_group_name_H-M   'P 1'
#
loop_
_entity.id
_entity.type
_entity.pdbx_description
1 polymer ?
#
loop_
_entity_poly.entity_id
_entity_poly.type
_entity_poly.pdbx_seq_one_letter_code
_entity_poly.pdbx_strand_id
1 'polypeptide(L)' 'MGTTDTAEKLRFGLALALGVAVPGMAKYFLTESGYSTLGTVVFYTGYLTAAVAIWLIWVRPLELHGSGGA' A
#
# COMPACT_ATOMS: atom_id res chain seq x y z
N MET A 1 -24.88 -2.27 6.62
CA MET A 1 -23.47 -1.84 6.52
C MET A 1 -23.32 -0.66 7.46
N GLY A 2 -22.58 -0.82 8.56
CA GLY A 2 -22.38 0.28 9.51
C GLY A 2 -21.55 1.38 8.86
N THR A 3 -21.73 2.64 9.26
CA THR A 3 -20.91 3.75 8.77
C THR A 3 -19.41 3.51 8.97
N THR A 4 -19.04 2.77 10.03
CA THR A 4 -17.68 2.32 10.33
C THR A 4 -17.09 1.38 9.27
N ASP A 5 -17.86 0.43 8.73
CA ASP A 5 -17.38 -0.51 7.71
C ASP A 5 -17.01 0.21 6.42
N THR A 6 -17.84 1.17 6.02
CA THR A 6 -17.59 2.00 4.83
C THR A 6 -16.37 2.88 5.02
N ALA A 7 -16.21 3.49 6.20
CA ALA A 7 -15.02 4.27 6.52
C ALA A 7 -13.75 3.42 6.49
N GLU A 8 -13.81 2.17 6.96
CA GLU A 8 -12.66 1.27 6.96
C GLU A 8 -12.26 0.81 5.55
N LYS A 9 -13.25 0.47 4.71
CA LYS A 9 -13.01 0.19 3.29
C LYS A 9 -12.39 1.37 2.56
N LEU A 10 -12.85 2.59 2.88
CA LEU A 10 -12.29 3.81 2.31
C LEU A 10 -10.84 4.03 2.77
N ARG A 11 -10.55 3.83 4.07
CA ARG A 11 -9.18 3.93 4.62
C ARG A 11 -8.24 2.96 3.93
N PHE A 12 -8.64 1.70 3.79
CA PHE A 12 -7.86 0.68 3.07
C PHE A 12 -7.62 1.07 1.61
N GLY A 13 -8.67 1.47 0.89
CA GLY A 13 -8.58 1.89 -0.50
C GLY A 13 -7.65 3.10 -0.69
N LEU A 14 -7.74 4.09 0.20
CA LEU A 14 -6.85 5.25 0.19
C LEU A 14 -5.40 4.87 0.50
N ALA A 15 -5.17 4.00 1.49
CA ALA A 15 -3.84 3.53 1.82
C ALA A 15 -3.17 2.82 0.64
N LEU A 16 -3.92 1.97 -0.08
CA LEU A 16 -3.45 1.33 -1.32
C LEU A 16 -3.13 2.35 -2.41
N ALA A 17 -4.06 3.27 -2.68
CA ALA A 17 -3.90 4.27 -3.73
C ALA A 17 -2.68 5.16 -3.47
N LEU A 18 -2.53 5.66 -2.23
CA LEU A 18 -1.40 6.50 -1.82
C LEU A 18 -0.08 5.71 -1.82
N GLY A 19 -0.10 4.46 -1.34
CA GLY A 19 1.07 3.59 -1.32
C GLY A 19 1.66 3.31 -2.70
N VAL A 20 0.85 3.43 -3.76
CA VAL A 20 1.28 3.29 -5.16
C VAL A 20 1.61 4.65 -5.78
N ALA A 21 0.70 5.62 -5.65
CA ALA A 21 0.79 6.88 -6.36
C ALA A 21 1.94 7.76 -5.85
N VAL A 22 2.17 7.81 -4.53
CA VAL A 22 3.20 8.67 -3.93
C VAL A 22 4.62 8.23 -4.32
N PRO A 23 5.02 6.94 -4.18
CA PRO A 23 6.34 6.51 -4.63
C PRO A 23 6.54 6.67 -6.14
N GLY A 24 5.50 6.46 -6.94
CA GLY A 24 5.52 6.67 -8.40
C GLY A 24 5.80 8.12 -8.78
N MET A 25 5.08 9.07 -8.16
CA MET A 25 5.31 10.51 -8.36
C MET A 25 6.71 10.92 -7.88
N ALA A 26 7.15 10.44 -6.71
CA ALA A 26 8.49 10.74 -6.21
C ALA A 26 9.59 10.27 -7.17
N LYS A 27 9.46 9.04 -7.71
CA LYS A 27 10.38 8.52 -8.74
C LYS A 27 10.40 9.40 -9.98
N TYR A 28 9.23 9.80 -10.47
CA TYR A 28 9.10 10.64 -11.65
C TYR A 28 9.89 11.95 -11.49
N PHE A 29 9.60 12.72 -10.43
CA PHE A 29 10.29 13.99 -10.19
C PHE A 29 11.80 13.83 -9.96
N LEU A 30 12.22 12.79 -9.24
CA LEU A 30 13.65 12.50 -9.04
C LEU A 30 14.35 12.14 -10.36
N THR A 31 13.67 11.39 -11.22
CA THR A 31 14.21 11.01 -12.53
C THR A 31 14.34 12.21 -13.45
N GLU A 32 13.33 13.08 -13.51
CA GLU A 32 13.39 14.33 -14.28
C GLU A 32 14.50 15.27 -13.79
N SER A 33 14.81 15.21 -12.50
CA SER A 33 15.89 15.99 -11.89
C SER A 33 17.29 15.35 -12.09
N GLY A 34 17.41 14.27 -12.86
CA GLY A 34 18.68 13.57 -13.14
C GLY A 34 19.06 12.49 -12.12
N TYR A 35 18.25 12.27 -11.08
CA TYR A 35 18.50 11.28 -10.01
C TYR A 35 17.78 9.95 -10.24
N SER A 36 17.91 9.37 -11.43
CA SER A 36 17.17 8.14 -11.84
C SER A 36 17.35 6.95 -10.88
N THR A 37 18.59 6.69 -10.44
CA THR A 37 18.88 5.60 -9.50
C THR A 37 18.22 5.84 -8.13
N LEU A 38 18.32 7.06 -7.60
CA LEU A 38 17.69 7.42 -6.33
C LEU A 38 16.17 7.32 -6.42
N GLY A 39 15.58 7.82 -7.52
CA GLY A 39 14.15 7.69 -7.78
C GLY A 39 13.69 6.23 -7.79
N THR A 40 14.50 5.33 -8.36
CA THR A 40 14.22 3.89 -8.37
C THR A 40 14.30 3.26 -6.97
N VAL A 41 15.29 3.65 -6.17
CA VAL A 41 15.40 3.21 -4.76
C VAL A 41 14.19 3.68 -3.95
N VAL A 42 13.82 4.95 -4.08
CA VAL A 42 12.64 5.54 -3.41
C VAL A 42 11.35 4.82 -3.83
N PHE A 43 11.21 4.49 -5.10
CA PHE A 43 10.07 3.75 -5.60
C PHE A 43 9.92 2.38 -4.93
N TYR A 44 10.98 1.56 -4.96
CA TYR A 44 10.93 0.21 -4.39
C TYR A 44 10.77 0.20 -2.88
N THR A 45 11.48 1.08 -2.17
CA THR A 45 11.37 1.19 -0.71
C THR A 45 9.99 1.71 -0.29
N GLY A 46 9.44 2.69 -1.01
CA GLY A 46 8.07 3.17 -0.80
C GLY A 46 7.03 2.08 -1.02
N TYR A 47 7.15 1.32 -2.12
CA TYR A 47 6.26 0.18 -2.39
C TYR A 47 6.35 -0.91 -1.33
N LEU A 48 7.57 -1.29 -0.92
CA LEU A 48 7.77 -2.29 0.12
C LEU A 48 7.17 -1.82 1.45
N THR A 49 7.37 -0.55 1.81
CA THR A 49 6.79 0.05 3.02
C THR A 49 5.27 0.00 2.98
N ALA A 50 4.66 0.39 1.86
CA ALA A 50 3.22 0.32 1.67
C ALA A 50 2.70 -1.12 1.78
N ALA A 51 3.36 -2.08 1.13
CA ALA A 51 2.98 -3.49 1.18
C ALA A 51 3.05 -4.06 2.60
N VAL A 52 4.13 -3.75 3.34
CA VAL A 52 4.30 -4.18 4.75
C VAL A 52 3.26 -3.53 5.65
N ALA A 53 2.98 -2.23 5.49
CA ALA A 53 1.96 -1.54 6.27
C ALA A 53 0.56 -2.13 6.02
N ILE A 54 0.22 -2.36 4.74
CA ILE A 54 -1.04 -3.00 4.35
C ILE A 54 -1.15 -4.39 4.98
N TRP A 55 -0.06 -5.17 4.89
CA TRP A 55 -0.02 -6.51 5.46
C TRP A 55 -0.23 -6.48 6.98
N LEU A 56 0.50 -5.64 7.72
CA LEU A 56 0.43 -5.57 9.18
C LEU A 56 -0.95 -5.13 9.69
N ILE A 57 -1.56 -4.14 9.04
CA ILE A 57 -2.77 -3.47 9.54
C ILE A 57 -4.04 -4.21 9.09
N TRP A 58 -4.11 -4.66 7.83
CA TRP A 58 -5.34 -5.23 7.28
C TRP A 58 -5.27 -6.72 6.98
N VAL A 59 -4.12 -7.29 6.62
CA VAL A 59 -4.04 -8.70 6.20
C VAL A 59 -3.71 -9.64 7.37
N ARG A 60 -2.65 -9.35 8.12
CA ARG A 60 -2.16 -10.15 9.25
C ARG A 60 -3.21 -10.36 10.35
N PRO A 61 -4.10 -9.40 10.67
CA PRO A 61 -5.14 -9.61 11.67
C PRO A 61 -6.34 -10.44 11.18
N LEU A 62 -6.39 -10.82 9.91
CA LEU A 62 -7.48 -11.66 9.40
C LEU A 62 -7.29 -13.09 9.88
N GLU A 63 -8.28 -13.57 10.63
CA GLU A 63 -8.39 -14.98 10.99
C GLU A 63 -8.84 -15.77 9.76
N LEU A 64 -7.86 -16.24 8.97
CA LEU A 64 -8.09 -17.06 7.78
C LEU A 64 -8.51 -18.48 8.21
N HIS A 65 -9.81 -18.67 8.42
CA HIS A 65 -10.37 -20.00 8.62
C HIS A 65 -10.37 -20.72 7.26
N GLY A 66 -9.72 -21.88 7.19
CA GLY A 66 -9.92 -22.77 6.06
C GLY A 66 -11.41 -23.13 5.98
N SER A 67 -12.00 -23.12 4.79
CA SER A 67 -13.30 -23.77 4.60
C SER A 67 -13.11 -25.22 5.01
N GLY A 68 -13.62 -25.61 6.18
CA GLY A 68 -13.58 -26.99 6.63
C GLY A 68 -14.20 -27.84 5.53
N GLY A 69 -13.40 -28.72 4.93
CA GLY A 69 -13.93 -29.69 3.98
C GLY A 69 -14.96 -30.55 4.70
N ALA A 70 -16.22 -30.40 4.33
CA ALA A 70 -17.33 -31.30 4.60
C ALA A 70 -18.33 -31.16 3.45
#